data_AF-A0AAV5A3L6-F1
#
_entry.id   AF-A0AAV5A3L6-F1
#
_cell.length_a   1.000
_cell.length_b   1.000
_cell.length_c   1.000
_cell.angle_alpha   90.00
_cell.angle_beta   90.00
_cell.angle_gamma   90.00
#
_symmetry.space_group_name_H-M   'P 1'
#
loop_
_entity.id
_entity.type
_entity.pdbx_description
1 polymer ?
#
loop_
_entity_poly.entity_id
_entity_poly.type
_entity_poly.pdbx_seq_one_letter_code
_entity_poly.pdbx_strand_id
1 'polypeptide(L)'
;MDDPFDYDYVEQDYDEESAVETTPSSRLQRDSGLTDETKNRVRNNDPNQGRCLIENCLELRSIDFCHCVPRSFTYKRSDLMSNIEWHWNMKYYSLNLDSSHNIFRAGVSVHRLFDNDNYMLVPETNVVNQYHKALKRVEGRWVATRKTFPNIPVGTHKEV
;
A
#
# COMPACT_ATOMS: atom_id res chain seq x y z
N MET A 1 18.06 -52.39 -11.71
CA MET A 1 17.63 -51.35 -10.77
C MET A 1 16.18 -51.08 -11.09
N ASP A 2 15.36 -51.26 -10.06
CA ASP A 2 13.90 -51.44 -9.98
C ASP A 2 13.13 -50.26 -10.60
N ASP A 3 12.21 -50.45 -11.56
CA ASP A 3 10.77 -50.85 -11.48
C ASP A 3 9.84 -49.58 -11.50
N PRO A 4 8.51 -49.65 -11.74
CA PRO A 4 7.87 -49.52 -13.07
C PRO A 4 6.50 -48.74 -13.00
N PHE A 5 5.57 -49.00 -13.95
CA PHE A 5 4.15 -48.57 -14.06
C PHE A 5 3.93 -47.13 -14.60
N ASP A 6 3.34 -46.83 -15.76
CA ASP A 6 2.22 -47.35 -16.59
C ASP A 6 0.81 -47.10 -16.02
N TYR A 7 -0.04 -46.54 -16.90
CA TYR A 7 -1.50 -46.28 -16.80
C TYR A 7 -1.98 -45.22 -15.78
N ASP A 8 -3.02 -44.42 -15.97
CA ASP A 8 -4.00 -44.20 -17.04
C ASP A 8 -4.69 -42.84 -16.78
N TYR A 9 -5.14 -42.16 -17.83
CA TYR A 9 -6.00 -40.97 -17.71
C TYR A 9 -7.41 -41.45 -17.35
N VAL A 10 -7.85 -41.23 -16.11
CA VAL A 10 -9.22 -41.52 -15.68
C VAL A 10 -9.90 -40.20 -15.33
N GLU A 11 -10.83 -39.77 -16.19
CA GLU A 11 -11.86 -38.79 -15.81
C GLU A 11 -12.62 -39.35 -14.61
N GLN A 12 -12.50 -38.71 -13.45
CA GLN A 12 -13.35 -39.00 -12.32
C GLN A 12 -14.53 -38.02 -12.35
N ASP A 13 -15.63 -38.53 -12.90
CA ASP A 13 -16.98 -38.09 -12.58
C ASP A 13 -17.16 -38.23 -11.07
N TYR A 14 -17.15 -37.09 -10.36
CA TYR A 14 -17.52 -37.06 -8.96
C TYR A 14 -19.01 -36.79 -8.86
N ASP A 15 -19.73 -37.87 -8.60
CA ASP A 15 -21.14 -37.89 -8.23
C ASP A 15 -21.42 -36.97 -7.04
N GLU A 16 -22.59 -36.34 -7.16
CA GLU A 16 -23.21 -35.35 -6.31
C GLU A 16 -23.73 -35.99 -5.01
N GLU A 17 -23.01 -35.85 -3.89
CA GLU A 17 -23.58 -36.17 -2.57
C GLU A 17 -23.16 -35.18 -1.46
N SER A 18 -24.02 -34.17 -1.30
CA SER A 18 -24.41 -33.51 -0.03
C SER A 18 -23.38 -33.42 1.11
N ALA A 19 -22.61 -32.32 1.16
CA ALA A 19 -22.06 -31.80 2.40
C ALA A 19 -21.98 -30.26 2.41
N VAL A 20 -22.98 -29.66 3.07
CA VAL A 20 -22.94 -28.46 3.92
C VAL A 20 -22.04 -27.30 3.46
N GLU A 21 -22.66 -26.22 2.99
CA GLU A 21 -22.16 -24.82 2.92
C GLU A 21 -20.66 -24.59 3.22
N THR A 22 -19.76 -25.15 2.42
CA THR A 22 -18.37 -24.71 2.48
C THR A 22 -18.26 -23.41 1.71
N THR A 23 -17.70 -22.40 2.39
CA THR A 23 -17.41 -21.10 1.79
C THR A 23 -16.63 -21.32 0.49
N PRO A 24 -17.09 -20.80 -0.67
CA PRO A 24 -16.46 -21.07 -1.95
C PRO A 24 -14.97 -20.74 -1.88
N SER A 25 -14.11 -21.55 -2.48
CA SER A 25 -12.66 -21.33 -2.49
C SER A 25 -12.27 -19.96 -3.06
N SER A 26 -13.16 -19.34 -3.87
CA SER A 26 -13.04 -17.95 -4.35
C SER A 26 -13.19 -16.88 -3.26
N ARG A 27 -13.78 -17.22 -2.10
CA ARG A 27 -13.86 -16.38 -0.89
C ARG A 27 -12.70 -16.61 0.09
N LEU A 28 -11.79 -17.55 -0.17
CA LEU A 28 -10.50 -17.55 0.53
C LEU A 28 -9.73 -16.30 0.06
N GLN A 29 -9.96 -15.18 0.75
CA GLN A 29 -9.10 -14.02 0.59
C GLN A 29 -7.69 -14.47 0.94
N ARG A 30 -6.82 -14.56 -0.07
CA ARG A 30 -5.37 -14.66 0.17
C ARG A 30 -5.02 -13.55 1.14
N ASP A 31 -4.57 -13.96 2.31
CA ASP A 31 -4.24 -13.14 3.47
C ASP A 31 -3.11 -12.15 3.14
N SER A 32 -3.46 -11.12 2.37
CA SER A 32 -2.60 -10.00 2.02
C SER A 32 -3.15 -8.69 2.58
N GLY A 33 -4.11 -8.81 3.51
CA GLY A 33 -4.62 -7.71 4.30
C GLY A 33 -3.55 -7.14 5.23
N LEU A 34 -3.78 -5.92 5.70
CA LEU A 34 -2.94 -5.32 6.73
C LEU A 34 -2.97 -6.17 8.00
N THR A 35 -1.80 -6.40 8.60
CA THR A 35 -1.71 -7.06 9.90
C THR A 35 -2.40 -6.23 10.97
N ASP A 36 -2.90 -6.88 12.03
CA ASP A 36 -3.55 -6.16 13.13
C ASP A 36 -2.60 -5.22 13.86
N GLU A 37 -1.31 -5.57 13.92
CA GLU A 37 -0.25 -4.68 14.41
C GLU A 37 -0.18 -3.38 13.61
N THR A 38 -0.20 -3.46 12.28
CA THR A 38 -0.19 -2.27 11.43
C THR A 38 -1.46 -1.47 11.59
N LYS A 39 -2.63 -2.11 11.63
CA LYS A 39 -3.92 -1.43 11.91
C LYS A 39 -3.87 -0.68 13.24
N ASN A 40 -3.29 -1.28 14.28
CA ASN A 40 -3.15 -0.65 15.58
C ASN A 40 -2.18 0.54 15.54
N ARG A 41 -1.06 0.43 14.84
CA ARG A 41 -0.15 1.58 14.63
C ARG A 41 -0.84 2.72 13.89
N VAL A 42 -1.65 2.42 12.87
CA VAL A 42 -2.44 3.44 12.17
C VAL A 42 -3.42 4.10 13.13
N ARG A 43 -4.19 3.33 13.91
CA ARG A 43 -5.13 3.88 14.90
C ARG A 43 -4.44 4.77 15.94
N ASN A 44 -3.26 4.36 16.43
CA ASN A 44 -2.51 5.12 17.42
C ASN A 44 -1.94 6.43 16.87
N ASN A 45 -1.55 6.43 15.59
CA ASN A 45 -1.02 7.61 14.92
C ASN A 45 -2.10 8.49 14.29
N ASP A 46 -3.36 8.05 14.28
CA ASP A 46 -4.46 8.74 13.61
C ASP A 46 -4.96 9.94 14.45
N PRO A 47 -4.69 11.19 14.02
CA PRO A 47 -5.17 12.37 14.73
C PRO A 47 -6.71 12.48 14.70
N ASN A 48 -7.38 11.79 13.78
CA ASN A 48 -8.83 11.84 13.59
C ASN A 48 -9.59 10.84 14.47
N GLN A 49 -8.94 10.22 15.46
CA GLN A 49 -9.55 9.32 16.44
C GLN A 49 -10.35 8.19 15.79
N GLY A 50 -9.88 7.72 14.64
CA GLY A 50 -10.53 6.63 13.92
C GLY A 50 -11.69 7.02 13.02
N ARG A 51 -11.86 8.30 12.69
CA ARG A 51 -12.86 8.75 11.73
C ARG A 51 -12.33 8.66 10.30
N CYS A 52 -13.26 8.65 9.35
CA CYS A 52 -12.90 8.78 7.94
C CYS A 52 -12.22 10.14 7.70
N LEU A 53 -11.04 10.15 7.09
CA LEU A 53 -10.27 11.36 6.82
C LEU A 53 -11.07 12.39 5.99
N ILE A 54 -11.87 11.92 5.04
CA ILE A 54 -12.57 12.79 4.07
C ILE A 54 -13.98 13.16 4.56
N GLU A 55 -14.76 12.15 4.98
CA GLU A 55 -16.17 12.34 5.33
C GLU A 55 -16.38 12.67 6.81
N ASN A 56 -15.33 12.56 7.64
CA ASN A 56 -15.37 12.73 9.09
C ASN A 56 -16.45 11.87 9.79
N CYS A 57 -16.76 10.72 9.21
CA CYS A 57 -17.76 9.80 9.74
C CYS A 57 -17.14 8.80 10.75
N LEU A 58 -17.97 8.27 11.65
CA LEU A 58 -17.57 7.30 12.68
C LEU A 58 -17.27 5.93 12.08
N GLU A 59 -16.44 5.14 12.78
CA GLU A 59 -16.03 3.76 12.41
C GLU A 59 -17.19 2.80 12.14
N LEU A 60 -18.37 3.07 12.70
CA LEU A 60 -19.60 2.31 12.47
C LEU A 60 -20.07 2.32 11.01
N ARG A 61 -19.60 3.25 10.16
CA ARG A 61 -20.03 3.37 8.75
C ARG A 61 -19.12 2.63 7.76
N SER A 62 -18.46 1.55 8.20
CA SER A 62 -17.52 0.77 7.40
C SER A 62 -16.33 1.61 6.92
N ILE A 63 -15.33 1.74 7.77
CA ILE A 63 -14.07 2.41 7.48
C ILE A 63 -13.01 1.38 7.12
N ASP A 64 -12.32 1.62 6.00
CA ASP A 64 -11.17 0.87 5.53
C ASP A 64 -9.86 1.59 5.81
N PHE A 65 -8.78 0.82 5.74
CA PHE A 65 -7.40 1.28 5.73
C PHE A 65 -6.92 1.37 4.28
N CYS A 66 -6.68 2.59 3.81
CA CYS A 66 -6.28 2.89 2.44
C CYS A 66 -4.79 3.26 2.40
N HIS A 67 -4.03 2.64 1.50
CA HIS A 67 -2.64 3.02 1.23
C HIS A 67 -2.57 4.25 0.33
N CYS A 68 -1.89 5.32 0.76
CA CYS A 68 -1.61 6.48 -0.09
C CYS A 68 -0.78 6.10 -1.32
N VAL A 69 0.29 5.33 -1.11
CA VAL A 69 1.09 4.71 -2.18
C VAL A 69 0.80 3.20 -2.16
N PRO A 70 0.27 2.62 -3.25
CA PRO A 70 -0.13 1.22 -3.26
C PRO A 70 1.03 0.29 -2.90
N ARG A 71 0.80 -0.65 -1.98
CA ARG A 71 1.76 -1.71 -1.62
C ARG A 71 2.29 -2.46 -2.85
N SER A 72 1.48 -2.55 -3.90
CA SER A 72 1.87 -3.20 -5.15
C SER A 72 3.08 -2.58 -5.85
N PHE A 73 3.41 -1.32 -5.54
CA PHE A 73 4.55 -0.64 -6.16
C PHE A 73 5.89 -1.26 -5.75
N THR A 74 5.96 -1.92 -4.59
CA THR A 74 7.16 -2.67 -4.17
C THR A 74 7.62 -3.68 -5.22
N TYR A 75 6.69 -4.32 -5.94
CA TYR A 75 7.03 -5.30 -6.98
C TYR A 75 6.70 -4.84 -8.41
N LYS A 76 5.60 -4.09 -8.63
CA LYS A 76 5.20 -3.62 -9.97
C LYS A 76 6.00 -2.42 -10.47
N ARG A 77 6.63 -1.66 -9.56
CA ARG A 77 7.32 -0.39 -9.83
C ARG A 77 8.64 -0.34 -9.08
N SER A 78 9.33 -1.47 -8.99
CA SER A 78 10.56 -1.62 -8.19
C SER A 78 11.66 -0.67 -8.61
N ASP A 79 11.76 -0.32 -9.90
CA ASP A 79 12.65 0.69 -10.45
C ASP A 79 12.36 2.09 -9.91
N LEU A 80 11.08 2.50 -9.90
CA LEU A 80 10.63 3.75 -9.31
C LEU A 80 10.92 3.78 -7.82
N MET A 81 10.62 2.69 -7.10
CA MET A 81 10.88 2.61 -5.66
C MET A 81 12.38 2.72 -5.34
N SER A 82 13.23 2.06 -6.13
CA SER A 82 14.70 2.14 -6.00
C SER A 82 15.21 3.57 -6.23
N ASN A 83 14.66 4.25 -7.24
CA ASN A 83 15.00 5.64 -7.53
C ASN A 83 14.59 6.58 -6.40
N ILE A 84 13.40 6.36 -5.83
CA ILE A 84 12.90 7.15 -4.69
C ILE A 84 13.83 6.96 -3.48
N GLU A 85 14.14 5.72 -3.10
CA GLU A 85 15.06 5.42 -2.00
C GLU A 85 16.45 6.04 -2.20
N TRP A 86 16.98 5.96 -3.42
CA TRP A 86 18.26 6.56 -3.77
C TRP A 86 18.26 8.08 -3.54
N HIS A 87 17.24 8.78 -4.02
CA HIS A 87 17.15 10.24 -3.90
C HIS A 87 16.89 10.70 -2.46
N TRP A 88 16.15 9.92 -1.66
CA TRP A 88 15.95 10.17 -0.24
C TRP A 88 17.10 9.69 0.65
N ASN A 89 18.22 9.29 0.06
CA ASN A 89 19.39 8.82 0.81
C ASN A 89 19.09 7.63 1.74
N MET A 90 18.12 6.80 1.38
CA MET A 90 17.73 5.60 2.10
C MET A 90 18.56 4.39 1.65
N LYS A 91 18.57 3.33 2.46
CA LYS A 91 19.13 2.04 2.05
C LYS A 91 18.22 1.41 0.98
N TYR A 92 18.79 0.71 0.02
CA TYR A 92 18.01 -0.07 -0.94
C TYR A 92 17.08 -1.06 -0.21
N TYR A 93 15.82 -1.11 -0.65
CA TYR A 93 14.76 -1.97 -0.12
C TYR A 93 14.46 -1.71 1.37
N SER A 94 14.49 -0.44 1.79
CA SER A 94 14.19 -0.02 3.17
C SER A 94 12.93 0.84 3.30
N LEU A 95 12.36 1.33 2.18
CA LEU A 95 11.11 2.07 2.19
C LEU A 95 9.94 1.12 2.39
N ASN A 96 9.37 1.15 3.60
CA ASN A 96 8.25 0.29 3.98
C ASN A 96 6.91 0.93 3.59
N LEU A 97 6.27 0.43 2.52
CA LEU A 97 4.94 0.87 2.10
C LEU A 97 3.80 0.37 3.00
N ASP A 98 4.03 -0.61 3.87
CA ASP A 98 3.06 -1.03 4.92
C ASP A 98 3.25 -0.27 6.23
N SER A 99 4.01 0.83 6.22
CA SER A 99 4.12 1.74 7.37
C SER A 99 2.78 2.43 7.65
N SER A 100 2.49 2.69 8.92
CA SER A 100 1.29 3.46 9.33
C SER A 100 1.27 4.88 8.76
N HIS A 101 2.41 5.42 8.35
CA HIS A 101 2.53 6.74 7.72
C HIS A 101 2.06 6.76 6.25
N ASN A 102 1.96 5.60 5.60
CA ASN A 102 1.46 5.46 4.24
C ASN A 102 -0.01 5.02 4.21
N ILE A 103 -0.66 4.89 5.36
CA ILE A 103 -2.01 4.35 5.47
C ILE A 103 -2.90 5.37 6.17
N PHE A 104 -4.04 5.67 5.57
CA PHE A 104 -5.06 6.54 6.15
C PHE A 104 -6.41 5.83 6.21
N ARG A 105 -7.30 6.35 7.05
CA ARG A 105 -8.64 5.79 7.24
C ARG A 105 -9.65 6.48 6.33
N ALA A 106 -10.42 5.72 5.57
CA ALA A 106 -11.45 6.24 4.68
C ALA A 106 -12.69 5.34 4.66
N GLY A 107 -13.87 5.91 4.39
CA GLY A 107 -15.07 5.12 4.14
C GLY A 107 -14.87 4.24 2.88
N VAL A 108 -15.47 3.05 2.84
CA VAL A 108 -15.29 2.08 1.74
C VAL A 108 -15.58 2.70 0.35
N SER A 109 -16.61 3.55 0.24
CA SER A 109 -16.94 4.27 -1.01
C SER A 109 -15.81 5.21 -1.43
N VAL A 110 -15.28 5.98 -0.49
CA VAL A 110 -14.20 6.94 -0.68
C VAL A 110 -12.87 6.24 -0.98
N HIS A 111 -12.60 5.09 -0.35
CA HIS A 111 -11.46 4.25 -0.68
C HIS A 111 -11.51 3.77 -2.14
N ARG A 112 -12.67 3.26 -2.59
CA ARG A 112 -12.85 2.84 -3.99
C ARG A 112 -12.68 4.00 -4.98
N LEU A 113 -13.12 5.20 -4.63
CA LEU A 113 -12.91 6.37 -5.49
C LEU A 113 -11.41 6.73 -5.59
N PHE A 114 -10.64 6.52 -4.51
CA PHE A 114 -9.20 6.79 -4.48
C PHE A 114 -8.45 5.80 -5.37
N ASP A 115 -8.73 4.50 -5.21
CA ASP A 115 -8.07 3.43 -5.97
C ASP A 115 -8.35 3.49 -7.48
N ASN A 116 -9.45 4.15 -7.88
CA ASN A 116 -9.82 4.36 -9.28
C ASN A 116 -9.36 5.72 -9.84
N ASP A 117 -8.44 6.42 -9.15
CA ASP A 117 -7.91 7.72 -9.56
C ASP A 117 -8.97 8.83 -9.72
N ASN A 118 -10.15 8.69 -9.12
CA ASN A 118 -11.23 9.70 -9.24
C ASN A 118 -10.97 10.94 -8.39
N TYR A 119 -10.08 10.85 -7.41
CA TYR A 119 -9.53 11.98 -6.67
C TYR A 119 -8.16 11.61 -6.10
N MET A 120 -7.41 12.60 -5.63
CA MET A 120 -6.11 12.38 -4.98
C MET A 120 -5.92 13.29 -3.77
N LEU A 121 -5.11 12.83 -2.83
CA LEU A 121 -4.59 13.66 -1.76
C LEU A 121 -3.39 14.44 -2.29
N VAL A 122 -3.43 15.76 -2.18
CA VAL A 122 -2.32 16.63 -2.59
C VAL A 122 -1.59 17.11 -1.33
N PRO A 123 -0.26 16.96 -1.25
CA PRO A 123 0.51 17.49 -0.14
C PRO A 123 0.36 19.02 -0.03
N GLU A 124 0.60 19.55 1.17
CA GLU A 124 0.68 21.00 1.35
C GLU A 124 1.70 21.65 0.40
N THR A 125 1.40 22.89 -0.01
CA THR A 125 2.22 23.62 -0.99
C THR A 125 3.66 23.84 -0.52
N ASN A 126 3.90 23.95 0.78
CA ASN A 126 5.25 24.05 1.36
C ASN A 126 6.11 22.81 1.08
N VAL A 127 5.53 21.60 1.20
CA VAL A 127 6.18 20.31 0.92
C VAL A 127 6.50 20.23 -0.56
N VAL A 128 5.52 20.52 -1.42
CA VAL A 128 5.74 20.52 -2.89
C VAL A 128 6.84 21.51 -3.28
N ASN A 129 6.81 22.72 -2.72
CA ASN A 129 7.81 23.75 -2.98
C ASN A 129 9.21 23.36 -2.52
N GLN A 130 9.33 22.59 -1.44
CA GLN A 130 10.63 22.09 -0.95
C GLN A 130 11.31 21.21 -2.01
N TYR A 131 10.57 20.26 -2.59
CA TYR A 131 11.08 19.41 -3.67
C TYR A 131 11.30 20.18 -4.96
N HIS A 132 10.37 21.07 -5.32
CA HIS A 132 10.50 21.88 -6.53
C HIS A 132 11.76 22.78 -6.52
N LYS A 133 12.10 23.38 -5.38
CA LYS A 133 13.32 24.20 -5.21
C LYS A 133 14.62 23.43 -5.40
N ALA A 134 14.60 22.11 -5.18
CA ALA A 134 15.77 21.25 -5.39
C ALA A 134 16.01 20.90 -6.86
N LEU A 135 15.00 21.09 -7.72
CA LEU A 135 15.11 20.82 -9.14
C LEU A 135 15.91 21.91 -9.84
N LYS A 136 16.82 21.51 -10.72
CA LYS A 136 17.60 22.36 -11.61
C LYS A 136 17.28 21.99 -13.05
N ARG A 137 17.30 23.00 -13.93
CA ARG A 137 17.10 22.77 -15.36
C ARG A 137 18.43 22.47 -16.02
N VAL A 138 18.58 21.26 -16.55
CA VAL A 138 19.78 20.79 -17.29
C VAL A 138 19.28 20.24 -18.62
N GLU A 139 19.78 20.78 -19.74
CA GLU A 139 19.40 20.35 -21.09
C GLU A 139 17.87 20.29 -21.31
N GLY A 140 17.14 21.26 -20.75
CA GLY A 140 15.69 21.35 -20.88
C GLY A 140 14.89 20.44 -19.92
N ARG A 141 15.54 19.58 -19.13
CA ARG A 141 14.89 18.69 -18.15
C ARG A 141 15.05 19.22 -16.72
N TRP A 142 14.04 19.01 -15.89
CA TRP A 142 14.12 19.24 -14.46
C TRP A 142 14.76 18.03 -13.78
N VAL A 143 15.89 18.23 -13.14
CA VAL A 143 16.66 17.18 -12.47
C VAL A 143 17.06 17.62 -11.07
N ALA A 144 17.04 16.69 -10.13
CA ALA A 144 17.69 16.85 -8.84
C ALA A 144 18.76 15.77 -8.70
N THR A 145 19.84 16.10 -7.99
CA THR A 145 20.83 15.08 -7.59
C THR A 145 20.47 14.56 -6.21
N ARG A 146 20.92 13.36 -5.87
CA ARG A 146 20.79 12.82 -4.49
C ARG A 146 21.28 13.79 -3.41
N LYS A 147 22.30 14.62 -3.69
CA LYS A 147 22.83 15.60 -2.72
C LYS A 147 21.91 16.79 -2.50
N THR A 148 21.07 17.12 -3.48
CA THR A 148 20.21 18.31 -3.45
C THR A 148 18.76 17.96 -3.21
N PHE A 149 18.36 16.71 -3.45
CA PHE A 149 17.00 16.25 -3.21
C PHE A 149 16.71 16.27 -1.71
N PRO A 150 15.62 16.92 -1.27
CA PRO A 150 15.29 16.96 0.15
C PRO A 150 15.01 15.55 0.65
N ASN A 151 15.57 15.21 1.81
CA ASN A 151 15.18 13.98 2.51
C ASN A 151 13.74 14.10 2.99
N ILE A 152 13.07 12.96 3.17
CA ILE A 152 11.78 12.93 3.87
C ILE A 152 12.00 13.59 5.24
N PRO A 153 11.20 14.61 5.60
CA PRO A 153 11.26 15.15 6.95
C PRO A 153 10.96 14.00 7.90
N VAL A 154 11.98 13.55 8.65
CA VAL A 154 11.77 12.65 9.79
C VAL A 154 10.88 13.47 10.71
N GLY A 155 9.62 13.05 10.85
CA GLY A 155 8.66 13.76 11.66
C GLY A 155 9.29 14.06 13.02
N THR A 156 9.24 15.31 13.44
CA THR A 156 9.46 15.74 14.82
C THR A 156 8.33 15.23 15.72
N HIS A 157 8.01 13.95 15.63
CA HIS A 157 7.16 13.25 16.56
C HIS A 157 8.11 12.39 17.37
N LYS A 158 8.48 12.92 18.54
CA LYS A 158 9.15 12.14 19.57
C LYS A 158 8.26 10.93 19.82
N GLU A 159 8.82 9.74 19.65
CA GLU A 159 8.26 8.54 20.26
C GLU A 159 8.19 8.83 21.77
N VAL A 160 6.98 8.88 22.31
CA VAL A 160 6.68 8.91 23.74
C VAL A 160 6.03 7.58 24.08
#